data_AF-A0A5C7JYE5-F1
#
_entry.id   AF-A0A5C7JYE5-F1
#
_cell.length_a   1.000
_cell.length_b   1.000
_cell.length_c   1.000
_cell.angle_alpha   90.00
_cell.angle_beta   90.00
_cell.angle_gamma   90.00
#
_symmetry.space_group_name_H-M   'P 1'
#
loop_
_entity.id
_entity.type
_entity.pdbx_description
1 polymer ?
#
loop_
_entity_poly.entity_id
_entity_poly.type
_entity_poly.pdbx_seq_one_letter_code
_entity_poly.pdbx_strand_id
1 'polypeptide(L)'
;MNTLIIHPEDPSTSFLNIVYKDIPNKTLVTGGISKQEVMELIKEHDRIMMMGHGSPVGLFGIGKFTDTTSIFGNYASYVIDKTMVPLLREKEHSVFIWCNADQFVQEHQLKGFYSGMFISEVGEAIYCGLPGTHQDIVDESNFGFVNILSGYINEDTETIYKNVKEEYGVIAEENPVALYNHKRLYKNI
;
A
#
# COMPACT_ATOMS: atom_id res chain seq x y z
N MET A 1 6.85 14.47 -12.34
CA MET A 1 5.86 13.47 -11.95
C MET A 1 5.15 13.96 -10.70
N ASN A 2 3.88 14.35 -10.82
CA ASN A 2 3.04 14.67 -9.67
C ASN A 2 2.54 13.37 -9.06
N THR A 3 2.75 13.20 -7.75
CA THR A 3 2.42 11.93 -7.06
C THR A 3 1.25 12.14 -6.10
N LEU A 4 0.17 11.39 -6.28
CA LEU A 4 -0.91 11.28 -5.30
C LEU A 4 -0.60 10.16 -4.32
N ILE A 5 -0.63 10.45 -3.02
CA ILE A 5 -0.59 9.45 -1.95
C ILE A 5 -1.96 9.38 -1.30
N ILE A 6 -2.54 8.19 -1.31
CA ILE A 6 -3.78 7.85 -0.63
C ILE A 6 -3.40 6.93 0.52
N HIS A 7 -3.40 7.49 1.73
CA HIS A 7 -3.07 6.77 2.96
C HIS A 7 -4.06 7.17 4.05
N PRO A 8 -5.21 6.47 4.16
CA PRO A 8 -6.21 6.74 5.18
C PRO A 8 -5.57 6.88 6.58
N GLU A 9 -5.97 7.90 7.33
CA GLU A 9 -5.37 8.19 8.64
C GLU A 9 -5.63 7.05 9.64
N ASP A 10 -4.60 6.25 9.91
CA ASP A 10 -4.63 5.18 10.90
C ASP A 10 -3.30 5.15 11.68
N PRO A 11 -3.32 5.24 13.02
CA PRO A 11 -2.11 5.10 13.83
C PRO A 11 -1.34 3.79 13.58
N SER A 12 -2.04 2.68 13.33
CA SER A 12 -1.43 1.35 13.13
C SER A 12 -0.59 1.25 11.85
N THR A 13 -0.87 2.09 10.84
CA THR A 13 -0.14 2.11 9.56
C THR A 13 0.77 3.33 9.41
N SER A 14 0.91 4.16 10.46
CA SER A 14 1.69 5.40 10.44
C SER A 14 3.17 5.23 10.08
N PHE A 15 3.75 4.04 10.26
CA PHE A 15 5.11 3.73 9.82
C PHE A 15 5.29 3.87 8.30
N LEU A 16 4.22 3.69 7.52
CA LEU A 16 4.22 3.90 6.06
C LEU A 16 4.49 5.35 5.66
N ASN A 17 4.33 6.31 6.57
CA ASN A 17 4.69 7.71 6.34
C ASN A 17 6.14 7.88 5.89
N ILE A 18 7.04 6.97 6.33
CA ILE A 18 8.44 6.96 5.95
C ILE A 18 8.62 6.81 4.44
N VAL A 19 7.77 6.01 3.78
CA VAL A 19 7.87 5.71 2.34
C VAL A 19 7.76 6.97 1.49
N TYR A 20 6.88 7.90 1.85
CA TYR A 20 6.57 9.06 1.01
C TYR A 20 7.03 10.40 1.59
N LYS A 21 7.76 10.40 2.72
CA LYS A 21 8.17 11.62 3.42
C LYS A 21 8.99 12.56 2.52
N ASP A 22 9.83 12.02 1.65
CA ASP A 22 10.76 12.77 0.80
C ASP A 22 10.36 12.81 -0.69
N ILE A 23 9.15 12.35 -1.04
CA ILE A 23 8.66 12.46 -2.42
C ILE A 23 8.40 13.93 -2.77
N PRO A 24 8.98 14.45 -3.86
CA PRO A 24 8.74 15.81 -4.34
C PRO A 24 7.37 15.93 -5.03
N ASN A 25 6.79 17.14 -5.01
CA ASN A 25 5.53 17.45 -5.72
C ASN A 25 4.41 16.43 -5.44
N LYS A 26 4.18 16.16 -4.14
CA LYS A 26 3.18 15.21 -3.68
C LYS A 26 1.88 15.88 -3.21
N THR A 27 0.77 15.21 -3.47
CA THR A 27 -0.52 15.46 -2.83
C THR A 27 -0.78 14.31 -1.88
N LEU A 28 -0.89 14.59 -0.58
CA LEU A 28 -1.21 13.59 0.44
C LEU A 28 -2.68 13.69 0.82
N VAL A 29 -3.39 12.58 0.72
CA VAL A 29 -4.79 12.45 1.10
C VAL A 29 -4.92 11.37 2.16
N THR A 30 -5.29 11.78 3.37
CA THR A 30 -5.50 10.89 4.52
C THR A 30 -6.97 10.78 4.95
N GLY A 31 -7.84 11.62 4.39
CA GLY A 31 -9.26 11.68 4.70
C GLY A 31 -9.85 13.06 4.39
N GLY A 32 -11.10 13.28 4.81
CA GLY A 32 -11.79 14.57 4.73
C GLY A 32 -12.35 14.93 3.36
N ILE A 33 -12.17 14.07 2.35
CA ILE A 33 -12.72 14.23 1.01
C ILE A 33 -13.57 13.03 0.61
N SER A 34 -14.41 13.22 -0.40
CA SER A 34 -15.24 12.18 -0.96
C SER A 34 -14.46 11.24 -1.87
N LYS A 35 -15.00 10.04 -2.04
CA LYS A 35 -14.51 9.05 -3.00
C LYS A 35 -14.47 9.61 -4.44
N GLN A 36 -15.41 10.50 -4.79
CA GLN A 36 -15.42 11.18 -6.07
C GLN A 36 -14.25 12.16 -6.23
N GLU A 37 -13.94 12.95 -5.20
CA GLU A 37 -12.77 13.85 -5.21
C GLU A 37 -11.46 13.07 -5.32
N VAL A 38 -11.36 11.90 -4.69
CA VAL A 38 -10.21 10.98 -4.89
C VAL A 38 -10.08 10.57 -6.35
N MET A 39 -11.19 10.28 -7.05
CA MET A 39 -11.16 9.93 -8.47
C MET A 39 -10.66 11.09 -9.35
N GLU A 40 -11.04 12.33 -9.05
CA GLU A 40 -10.51 13.50 -9.77
C GLU A 40 -9.01 13.68 -9.52
N LEU A 41 -8.54 13.50 -8.28
CA LEU A 41 -7.12 13.52 -7.98
C LEU A 41 -6.36 12.41 -8.72
N ILE A 42 -6.92 11.21 -8.84
CA ILE A 42 -6.30 10.13 -9.62
C ILE A 42 -6.11 10.56 -11.09
N LYS A 43 -7.07 11.26 -11.69
CA LYS A 43 -6.94 11.76 -13.07
C LYS A 43 -5.81 12.78 -13.21
N GLU A 44 -5.70 13.70 -12.25
CA GLU A 44 -4.76 14.83 -12.28
C GLU A 44 -3.30 14.46 -12.01
N HIS A 45 -3.04 13.29 -11.42
CA HIS A 45 -1.70 12.87 -11.01
C HIS A 45 -1.11 11.81 -11.94
N ASP A 46 0.20 11.88 -12.14
CA ASP A 46 0.94 10.94 -13.00
C ASP A 46 1.11 9.57 -12.32
N ARG A 47 1.31 9.58 -11.00
CA ARG A 47 1.58 8.39 -10.19
C ARG A 47 0.69 8.37 -8.95
N ILE A 48 0.18 7.18 -8.64
CA ILE A 48 -0.68 6.96 -7.48
C ILE A 48 -0.02 5.96 -6.53
N MET A 49 0.11 6.32 -5.27
CA MET A 49 0.57 5.45 -4.19
C MET A 49 -0.57 5.23 -3.21
N MET A 50 -0.93 3.98 -2.99
CA MET A 50 -2.09 3.57 -2.20
C MET A 50 -1.63 2.63 -1.12
N MET A 51 -1.83 3.02 0.14
CA MET A 51 -1.26 2.27 1.25
C MET A 51 -2.08 2.37 2.53
N GLY A 52 -2.00 1.32 3.36
CA GLY A 52 -2.73 1.20 4.62
C GLY A 52 -3.39 -0.18 4.74
N HIS A 53 -4.53 -0.23 5.44
CA HIS A 53 -5.32 -1.46 5.56
C HIS A 53 -6.19 -1.72 4.33
N GLY A 54 -6.35 -2.98 3.97
CA GLY A 54 -7.18 -3.35 2.83
C GLY A 54 -7.50 -4.83 2.77
N SER A 55 -8.05 -5.22 1.62
CA SER A 55 -8.45 -6.59 1.32
C SER A 55 -8.20 -6.89 -0.16
N PRO A 56 -8.46 -8.12 -0.64
CA PRO A 56 -8.39 -8.44 -2.06
C PRO A 56 -9.20 -7.52 -2.98
N VAL A 57 -10.22 -6.84 -2.46
CA VAL A 57 -11.12 -6.00 -3.28
C VAL A 57 -10.82 -4.49 -3.20
N GLY A 58 -9.84 -4.07 -2.39
CA GLY A 58 -9.44 -2.66 -2.33
C GLY A 58 -8.80 -2.18 -1.03
N LEU A 59 -8.47 -0.89 -1.01
CA LEU A 59 -7.94 -0.15 0.15
C LEU A 59 -9.09 0.39 1.00
N PHE A 60 -9.12 0.10 2.29
CA PHE A 60 -10.21 0.52 3.16
C PHE A 60 -10.25 2.04 3.33
N GLY A 61 -11.46 2.60 3.45
CA GLY A 61 -11.66 4.02 3.74
C GLY A 61 -11.59 4.36 5.23
N ILE A 62 -11.71 3.35 6.12
CA ILE A 62 -11.64 3.44 7.60
C ILE A 62 -12.38 4.65 8.21
N GLY A 63 -13.53 5.03 7.63
CA GLY A 63 -14.33 6.17 8.09
C GLY A 63 -13.71 7.54 7.82
N LYS A 64 -12.66 7.63 7.01
CA LYS A 64 -11.96 8.88 6.67
C LYS A 64 -12.45 9.53 5.39
N PHE A 65 -13.19 8.80 4.57
CA PHE A 65 -13.67 9.23 3.26
C PHE A 65 -15.18 9.13 3.18
N THR A 66 -15.81 10.08 2.52
CA THR A 66 -17.26 10.05 2.30
C THR A 66 -17.62 9.38 0.99
N ASP A 67 -18.77 8.71 0.98
CA ASP A 67 -19.35 8.12 -0.23
C ASP A 67 -20.88 8.18 -0.13
N THR A 68 -21.49 9.05 -0.92
CA THR A 68 -22.95 9.24 -0.94
C THR A 68 -23.70 8.05 -1.53
N THR A 69 -22.98 7.12 -2.17
CA THR A 69 -23.54 5.86 -2.69
C THR A 69 -23.46 4.72 -1.67
N SER A 70 -22.79 4.93 -0.53
CA SER A 70 -22.63 3.92 0.51
C SER A 70 -23.96 3.62 1.22
N ILE A 71 -24.25 2.34 1.38
CA ILE A 71 -25.46 1.85 2.08
C ILE A 71 -25.26 1.73 3.59
N PHE A 72 -24.02 1.93 4.08
CA PHE A 72 -23.64 1.82 5.50
C PHE A 72 -23.40 3.20 6.15
N GLY A 73 -24.09 4.23 5.65
CA GLY A 73 -23.92 5.63 6.05
C GLY A 73 -23.06 6.41 5.06
N ASN A 74 -22.72 7.66 5.39
CA ASN A 74 -22.02 8.56 4.48
C ASN A 74 -20.52 8.28 4.32
N TYR A 75 -20.03 7.10 4.71
CA TYR A 75 -18.60 6.75 4.69
C TYR A 75 -18.32 5.64 3.68
N ALA A 76 -17.20 5.78 2.97
CA ALA A 76 -16.70 4.78 2.05
C ALA A 76 -16.14 3.58 2.83
N SER A 77 -16.63 2.37 2.56
CA SER A 77 -15.97 1.15 3.06
C SER A 77 -14.57 1.00 2.47
N TYR A 78 -14.43 1.33 1.18
CA TYR A 78 -13.17 1.34 0.44
C TYR A 78 -12.94 2.70 -0.21
N VAL A 79 -11.77 3.30 0.02
CA VAL A 79 -11.34 4.51 -0.69
C VAL A 79 -10.81 4.18 -2.09
N ILE A 80 -10.28 2.97 -2.29
CA ILE A 80 -9.95 2.41 -3.61
C ILE A 80 -10.68 1.09 -3.75
N ASP A 81 -11.46 0.94 -4.81
CA ASP A 81 -12.10 -0.31 -5.21
C ASP A 81 -12.23 -0.39 -6.74
N LYS A 82 -13.00 -1.38 -7.23
CA LYS A 82 -13.24 -1.60 -8.66
C LYS A 82 -13.73 -0.37 -9.43
N THR A 83 -14.35 0.61 -8.77
CA THR A 83 -14.85 1.83 -9.43
C THR A 83 -13.71 2.74 -9.92
N MET A 84 -12.51 2.63 -9.32
CA MET A 84 -11.32 3.40 -9.72
C MET A 84 -10.49 2.71 -10.80
N VAL A 85 -10.72 1.43 -11.08
CA VAL A 85 -9.90 0.62 -12.00
C VAL A 85 -9.71 1.26 -13.37
N PRO A 86 -10.73 1.85 -14.04
CA PRO A 86 -10.51 2.52 -15.32
C PRO A 86 -9.44 3.61 -15.26
N LEU A 87 -9.41 4.39 -14.17
CA LEU A 87 -8.44 5.47 -13.97
C LEU A 87 -7.07 4.93 -13.59
N LEU A 88 -7.01 3.89 -12.76
CA LEU A 88 -5.75 3.29 -12.30
C LEU A 88 -5.03 2.54 -13.42
N ARG A 89 -5.74 2.01 -14.42
CA ARG A 89 -5.14 1.37 -15.60
C ARG A 89 -4.34 2.32 -16.48
N GLU A 90 -4.63 3.62 -16.41
CA GLU A 90 -3.89 4.65 -17.14
C GLU A 90 -2.54 4.99 -16.48
N LYS A 91 -2.24 4.41 -15.30
CA LYS A 91 -1.07 4.73 -14.50
C LYS A 91 -0.03 3.61 -14.59
N GLU A 92 1.20 3.97 -14.93
CA GLU A 92 2.28 3.01 -15.21
C GLU A 92 3.12 2.65 -13.97
N HIS A 93 3.22 3.56 -12.99
CA HIS A 93 4.18 3.46 -11.88
C HIS A 93 3.53 3.49 -10.50
N SER A 94 2.30 2.96 -10.40
CA SER A 94 1.56 2.97 -9.14
C SER A 94 2.22 2.10 -8.07
N VAL A 95 1.90 2.37 -6.80
CA VAL A 95 2.37 1.58 -5.66
C VAL A 95 1.17 1.14 -4.83
N PHE A 96 1.07 -0.16 -4.55
CA PHE A 96 -0.07 -0.74 -3.83
C PHE A 96 0.42 -1.54 -2.61
N ILE A 97 0.28 -0.96 -1.41
CA ILE A 97 0.78 -1.54 -0.15
C ILE A 97 -0.36 -1.68 0.84
N TRP A 98 -1.07 -2.80 0.78
CA TRP A 98 -2.04 -3.23 1.78
C TRP A 98 -2.16 -4.75 1.75
N CYS A 99 -2.87 -5.30 2.72
CA CYS A 99 -3.08 -6.74 2.86
C CYS A 99 -3.84 -7.32 1.65
N ASN A 100 -3.14 -8.14 0.85
CA ASN A 100 -3.65 -8.78 -0.37
C ASN A 100 -3.86 -7.81 -1.56
N ALA A 101 -3.03 -6.77 -1.67
CA ALA A 101 -3.06 -5.87 -2.83
C ALA A 101 -2.75 -6.61 -4.16
N ASP A 102 -1.97 -7.68 -4.11
CA ASP A 102 -1.67 -8.55 -5.25
C ASP A 102 -2.92 -9.10 -5.93
N GLN A 103 -3.94 -9.50 -5.17
CA GLN A 103 -5.18 -10.02 -5.73
C GLN A 103 -5.93 -8.93 -6.51
N PHE A 104 -6.03 -7.71 -5.95
CA PHE A 104 -6.65 -6.57 -6.63
C PHE A 104 -5.91 -6.18 -7.91
N VAL A 105 -4.57 -6.10 -7.82
CA VAL A 105 -3.71 -5.72 -8.95
C VAL A 105 -3.76 -6.76 -10.07
N GLN A 106 -3.70 -8.04 -9.74
CA GLN A 106 -3.73 -9.14 -10.72
C GLN A 106 -5.11 -9.26 -11.38
N GLU A 107 -6.20 -9.19 -10.60
CA GLU A 107 -7.56 -9.25 -11.14
C GLU A 107 -7.81 -8.15 -12.17
N HIS A 108 -7.30 -6.95 -11.90
CA HIS A 108 -7.56 -5.77 -12.72
C HIS A 108 -6.45 -5.41 -13.72
N GLN A 109 -5.35 -6.16 -13.71
CA GLN A 109 -4.17 -5.97 -14.56
C GLN A 109 -3.56 -4.57 -14.40
N LEU A 110 -3.43 -4.11 -13.15
CA LEU A 110 -2.85 -2.80 -12.84
C LEU A 110 -1.31 -2.88 -12.87
N LYS A 111 -0.66 -1.78 -13.20
CA LYS A 111 0.80 -1.69 -13.32
C LYS A 111 1.42 -0.99 -12.12
N GLY A 112 2.60 -1.44 -11.72
CA GLY A 112 3.34 -0.88 -10.59
C GLY A 112 3.97 -1.91 -9.67
N PHE A 113 4.44 -1.43 -8.52
CA PHE A 113 4.99 -2.23 -7.42
C PHE A 113 3.90 -2.51 -6.39
N TYR A 114 3.81 -3.75 -5.90
CA TYR A 114 2.76 -4.13 -4.97
C TYR A 114 3.14 -5.27 -4.03
N SER A 115 2.48 -5.30 -2.87
CA SER A 115 2.56 -6.39 -1.91
C SER A 115 1.39 -7.37 -2.04
N GLY A 116 1.59 -8.62 -1.62
CA GLY A 116 0.48 -9.54 -1.35
C GLY A 116 -0.09 -9.35 0.05
N MET A 117 -0.49 -10.45 0.71
CA MET A 117 -0.67 -10.41 2.17
C MET A 117 0.62 -9.89 2.81
N PHE A 118 0.51 -8.81 3.58
CA PHE A 118 1.63 -8.17 4.25
C PHE A 118 1.30 -8.14 5.74
N ILE A 119 2.09 -8.85 6.55
CA ILE A 119 1.95 -8.86 7.99
C ILE A 119 2.53 -7.54 8.50
N SER A 120 1.66 -6.70 9.04
CA SER A 120 1.98 -5.41 9.66
C SER A 120 1.69 -5.40 11.16
N GLU A 121 0.92 -6.35 11.67
CA GLU A 121 0.56 -6.46 13.08
C GLU A 121 0.72 -7.89 13.63
N VAL A 122 0.88 -8.02 14.95
CA VAL A 122 1.01 -9.33 15.64
C VAL A 122 -0.22 -10.22 15.39
N GLY A 123 -1.42 -9.64 15.33
CA GLY A 123 -2.64 -10.39 15.02
C GLY A 123 -2.62 -11.02 13.62
N GLU A 124 -2.08 -10.30 12.64
CA GLU A 124 -1.90 -10.80 11.28
C GLU A 124 -0.83 -11.88 11.21
N ALA A 125 0.23 -11.79 12.02
CA ALA A 125 1.25 -12.82 12.12
C ALA A 125 0.65 -14.15 12.58
N ILE A 126 -0.19 -14.13 13.62
CA ILE A 126 -0.92 -15.32 14.09
C ILE A 126 -1.83 -15.88 12.99
N TYR A 127 -2.62 -15.02 12.34
CA TYR A 127 -3.51 -15.40 11.24
C TYR A 127 -2.75 -16.03 10.07
N CYS A 128 -1.55 -15.54 9.78
CA CYS A 128 -0.71 -16.01 8.68
C CYS A 128 0.17 -17.22 9.04
N GLY A 129 -0.02 -17.83 10.20
CA GLY A 129 0.69 -19.05 10.60
C GLY A 129 2.03 -18.83 11.30
N LEU A 130 2.26 -17.64 11.87
CA LEU A 130 3.41 -17.30 12.72
C LEU A 130 2.96 -17.02 14.16
N PRO A 131 2.40 -18.02 14.88
CA PRO A 131 1.97 -17.84 16.26
C PRO A 131 3.16 -17.56 17.18
N GLY A 132 2.95 -16.77 18.23
CA GLY A 132 4.02 -16.40 19.18
C GLY A 132 4.98 -15.33 18.66
N THR A 133 4.73 -14.73 17.50
CA THR A 133 5.48 -13.58 17.00
C THR A 133 5.30 -12.40 17.96
N HIS A 134 6.42 -11.80 18.38
CA HIS A 134 6.44 -10.62 19.23
C HIS A 134 6.43 -9.33 18.40
N GLN A 135 6.03 -8.21 19.02
CA GLN A 135 5.90 -6.92 18.35
C GLN A 135 7.23 -6.43 17.74
N ASP A 136 8.36 -6.67 18.40
CA ASP A 136 9.70 -6.29 17.94
C ASP A 136 10.07 -6.98 16.61
N ILE A 137 9.69 -8.24 16.41
CA ILE A 137 9.89 -8.96 15.14
C ILE A 137 9.03 -8.35 14.02
N VAL A 138 7.79 -7.96 14.32
CA VAL A 138 6.92 -7.26 13.36
C VAL A 138 7.49 -5.88 13.03
N ASP A 139 7.93 -5.13 14.04
CA ASP A 139 8.48 -3.79 13.90
C ASP A 139 9.77 -3.81 13.07
N GLU A 140 10.70 -4.73 13.33
CA GLU A 140 11.93 -4.88 12.54
C GLU A 140 11.60 -5.13 11.06
N SER A 141 10.65 -6.03 10.79
CA SER A 141 10.17 -6.29 9.43
C SER A 141 9.57 -5.04 8.78
N ASN A 142 8.67 -4.35 9.48
CA ASN A 142 7.94 -3.19 8.94
C ASN A 142 8.84 -1.98 8.72
N PHE A 143 9.62 -1.60 9.73
CA PHE A 143 10.54 -0.47 9.65
C PHE A 143 11.70 -0.77 8.70
N GLY A 144 12.21 -2.00 8.67
CA GLY A 144 13.17 -2.44 7.67
C GLY A 144 12.64 -2.24 6.25
N PHE A 145 11.44 -2.76 5.97
CA PHE A 145 10.79 -2.62 4.67
C PHE A 145 10.60 -1.16 4.25
N VAL A 146 9.97 -0.32 5.09
CA VAL A 146 9.65 1.06 4.68
C VAL A 146 10.88 1.95 4.56
N ASN A 147 11.92 1.74 5.37
CA ASN A 147 13.17 2.50 5.24
C ASN A 147 13.87 2.15 3.91
N ILE A 148 13.97 0.87 3.57
CA ILE A 148 14.53 0.41 2.29
C ILE A 148 13.68 0.94 1.12
N LEU A 149 12.36 0.73 1.16
CA LEU A 149 11.45 1.20 0.10
C LEU A 149 11.55 2.71 -0.09
N SER A 150 11.64 3.50 0.98
CA SER A 150 11.76 4.96 0.89
C SER A 150 13.02 5.41 0.12
N GLY A 151 14.12 4.65 0.18
CA GLY A 151 15.36 4.95 -0.52
C GLY A 151 15.23 4.83 -2.04
N TYR A 152 14.34 3.95 -2.51
CA TYR A 152 14.13 3.66 -3.93
C TYR A 152 12.81 4.21 -4.47
N ILE A 153 11.95 4.79 -3.62
CA ILE A 153 10.56 5.06 -3.99
C ILE A 153 10.41 6.00 -5.20
N ASN A 154 11.42 6.83 -5.48
CA ASN A 154 11.43 7.75 -6.61
C ASN A 154 11.95 7.15 -7.92
N GLU A 155 12.45 5.91 -7.88
CA GLU A 155 12.92 5.17 -9.05
C GLU A 155 11.76 4.51 -9.81
N ASP A 156 12.05 3.93 -10.96
CA ASP A 156 11.08 3.16 -11.73
C ASP A 156 10.71 1.82 -11.05
N THR A 157 9.58 1.22 -11.46
CA THR A 157 9.03 -0.01 -10.87
C THR A 157 10.02 -1.17 -10.85
N GLU A 158 10.85 -1.33 -11.88
CA GLU A 158 11.84 -2.42 -11.97
C GLU A 158 12.93 -2.22 -10.92
N THR A 159 13.45 -0.99 -10.83
CA THR A 159 14.49 -0.60 -9.88
C THR A 159 14.01 -0.68 -8.43
N ILE A 160 12.78 -0.20 -8.14
CA ILE A 160 12.15 -0.38 -6.83
C ILE A 160 12.10 -1.87 -6.47
N TYR A 161 11.51 -2.68 -7.35
CA TYR A 161 11.32 -4.10 -7.07
C TYR A 161 12.65 -4.79 -6.80
N LYS A 162 13.64 -4.61 -7.67
CA LYS A 162 14.94 -5.29 -7.56
C LYS A 162 15.63 -4.95 -6.25
N ASN A 163 15.83 -3.67 -5.96
CA ASN A 163 16.63 -3.26 -4.81
C ASN A 163 15.90 -3.53 -3.48
N VAL A 164 14.58 -3.29 -3.42
CA VAL A 164 13.80 -3.62 -2.21
C VAL A 164 13.80 -5.12 -1.97
N LYS A 165 13.64 -5.94 -3.02
CA LYS A 165 13.67 -7.40 -2.90
C LYS A 165 15.04 -7.91 -2.44
N GLU A 166 16.13 -7.28 -2.86
CA GLU A 166 17.49 -7.64 -2.46
C GLU A 166 17.77 -7.25 -1.00
N GLU A 167 17.63 -5.97 -0.64
CA GLU A 167 17.97 -5.48 0.69
C GLU A 167 17.02 -5.97 1.78
N TYR A 168 15.72 -6.02 1.51
CA TYR A 168 14.76 -6.59 2.46
C TYR A 168 14.94 -8.10 2.61
N GLY A 169 15.53 -8.75 1.58
CA GLY A 169 15.93 -10.15 1.62
C GLY A 169 16.94 -10.46 2.72
N VAL A 170 17.82 -9.52 3.07
CA VAL A 170 18.79 -9.66 4.16
C VAL A 170 18.08 -9.75 5.51
N ILE A 171 17.06 -8.91 5.74
CA ILE A 171 16.25 -8.97 6.98
C ILE A 171 15.47 -10.29 7.03
N ALA A 172 14.97 -10.75 5.89
CA ALA A 172 14.23 -12.01 5.75
C ALA A 172 15.05 -13.28 6.05
N GLU A 173 16.39 -13.20 6.17
CA GLU A 173 17.22 -14.36 6.55
C GLU A 173 16.97 -14.78 8.00
N GLU A 174 16.75 -13.80 8.89
CA GLU A 174 16.62 -14.02 10.34
C GLU A 174 15.22 -13.68 10.88
N ASN A 175 14.44 -12.87 10.15
CA ASN A 175 13.12 -12.43 10.58
C ASN A 175 11.99 -13.17 9.80
N PRO A 176 11.18 -14.02 10.47
CA PRO A 176 10.15 -14.82 9.81
C PRO A 176 8.99 -13.99 9.23
N VAL A 177 8.70 -12.83 9.82
CA VAL A 177 7.69 -11.89 9.29
C VAL A 177 8.22 -11.26 8.00
N ALA A 178 9.48 -10.81 8.02
CA ALA A 178 10.13 -10.27 6.83
C ALA A 178 10.22 -11.31 5.72
N LEU A 179 10.54 -12.57 6.04
CA LEU A 179 10.52 -13.67 5.08
C LEU A 179 9.15 -13.90 4.46
N TYR A 180 8.09 -13.84 5.27
CA TYR A 180 6.72 -13.96 4.78
C TYR A 180 6.37 -12.83 3.81
N ASN A 181 6.62 -11.59 4.21
CA ASN A 181 6.32 -10.39 3.44
C ASN A 181 7.16 -10.31 2.17
N HIS A 182 8.47 -10.59 2.27
CA HIS A 182 9.41 -10.59 1.17
C HIS A 182 8.94 -11.48 0.04
N LYS A 183 8.53 -12.72 0.33
CA LYS A 183 8.01 -13.69 -0.67
C LYS A 183 6.78 -13.18 -1.43
N ARG A 184 6.14 -12.11 -0.95
CA ARG A 184 4.93 -11.50 -1.49
C ARG A 184 5.14 -10.08 -1.98
N LEU A 185 6.37 -9.72 -2.34
CA LEU A 185 6.64 -8.51 -3.12
C LEU A 185 6.62 -8.85 -4.61
N TYR A 186 5.93 -8.02 -5.39
CA TYR A 186 5.69 -8.23 -6.81
C TYR A 186 5.79 -6.92 -7.61
N LYS A 187 5.79 -7.06 -8.93
CA LYS A 187 5.70 -5.97 -9.89
C LYS A 187 4.88 -6.41 -11.11
N ASN A 188 4.28 -5.45 -11.79
CA ASN A 188 3.67 -5.61 -13.11
C ASN A 188 4.01 -4.38 -13.97
N ILE A 189 4.50 -4.60 -15.19
CA ILE A 189 5.00 -3.56 -16.11
C ILE A 189 4.22 -3.68 -17.42
#